data_AF-A0A2S7WUY5-F1
#
_entry.id   AF-A0A2S7WUY5-F1
#
_cell.length_a   1.000
_cell.length_b   1.000
_cell.length_c   1.000
_cell.angle_alpha   90.00
_cell.angle_beta   90.00
_cell.angle_gamma   90.00
#
_symmetry.space_group_name_H-M   'P 1'
#
loop_
_entity.id
_entity.type
_entity.pdbx_description
1 polymer ?
#
loop_
_entity_poly.entity_id
_entity_poly.type
_entity_poly.pdbx_seq_one_letter_code
_entity_poly.pdbx_strand_id
1 'polypeptide(L)'
;MKNNFRFRNHFLLLLVTILFTACLTNVEEPLDEKPINNDLCETVSYSLTIKPIIDANCIQCHSTNGGQFPNLNSYAALSSKANSVLSEVQSRRMPIGGTLTTDEIAAIKCWVNSGALNN
;
A
#
# COMPACT_ATOMS: atom_id res chain seq x y z
N MET A 1 -59.73 -60.47 4.39
CA MET A 1 -58.64 -59.56 4.79
C MET A 1 -57.86 -59.22 3.52
N LYS A 2 -58.14 -58.15 2.77
CA LYS A 2 -57.81 -56.73 2.99
C LYS A 2 -56.35 -56.49 3.42
N ASN A 3 -55.44 -56.34 2.44
CA ASN A 3 -54.93 -55.04 2.02
C ASN A 3 -53.83 -55.22 0.96
N ASN A 4 -54.08 -54.73 -0.26
CA ASN A 4 -53.08 -54.62 -1.31
C ASN A 4 -52.25 -53.35 -1.05
N PHE A 5 -51.14 -53.48 -0.33
CA PHE A 5 -50.19 -52.37 -0.16
C PHE A 5 -49.34 -52.22 -1.44
N ARG A 6 -49.85 -51.46 -2.42
CA ARG A 6 -49.07 -50.90 -3.53
C ARG A 6 -48.13 -49.79 -3.01
N PHE A 7 -47.23 -50.13 -2.09
CA PHE A 7 -46.29 -49.19 -1.47
C PHE A 7 -44.84 -49.37 -1.95
N ARG A 8 -44.55 -50.42 -2.72
CA ARG A 8 -43.17 -50.82 -3.04
C ARG A 8 -42.47 -49.96 -4.10
N ASN A 9 -43.22 -49.31 -5.00
CA ASN A 9 -42.64 -48.48 -6.06
C ASN A 9 -42.59 -46.98 -5.72
N HIS A 10 -43.54 -46.47 -4.94
CA HIS A 10 -43.60 -45.04 -4.62
C HIS A 10 -42.63 -44.67 -3.50
N PHE A 11 -42.37 -45.59 -2.56
CA PHE A 11 -41.36 -45.39 -1.51
C PHE A 11 -39.93 -45.35 -2.09
N LEU A 12 -39.67 -46.16 -3.12
CA LEU A 12 -38.39 -46.17 -3.86
C LEU A 12 -38.21 -44.90 -4.70
N LEU A 13 -39.27 -44.39 -5.33
CA LEU A 13 -39.25 -43.12 -6.08
C LEU A 13 -39.02 -41.91 -5.17
N LEU A 14 -39.59 -41.91 -3.96
CA LEU A 14 -39.48 -40.80 -3.00
C LEU A 14 -38.09 -40.75 -2.32
N LEU A 15 -37.42 -41.90 -2.17
CA LEU A 15 -36.05 -41.97 -1.64
C LEU A 15 -35.01 -41.42 -2.64
N VAL A 16 -35.25 -41.59 -3.95
CA VAL A 16 -34.34 -41.13 -5.02
C VAL A 16 -34.42 -39.61 -5.20
N THR A 17 -35.59 -38.99 -5.00
CA THR A 17 -35.74 -37.52 -5.09
C THR A 17 -35.02 -36.77 -3.97
N ILE A 18 -34.79 -37.40 -2.82
CA ILE A 18 -34.09 -36.81 -1.66
C ILE A 18 -32.56 -36.81 -1.87
N LEU A 19 -32.02 -37.66 -2.75
CA LEU A 19 -30.59 -37.75 -3.03
C LEU A 19 -30.05 -36.67 -4.00
N PHE A 20 -30.93 -35.91 -4.66
CA PHE A 20 -30.51 -34.87 -5.62
C PHE A 20 -30.38 -33.45 -5.04
N THR A 21 -30.74 -33.22 -3.77
CA THR A 21 -30.72 -31.89 -3.15
C THR A 21 -29.53 -31.63 -2.21
N ALA A 22 -28.57 -32.55 -2.10
CA ALA A 22 -27.48 -32.47 -1.11
C ALA A 22 -26.17 -31.84 -1.61
N CYS A 23 -26.03 -31.47 -2.88
CA CYS A 23 -24.87 -30.68 -3.33
C CYS A 23 -25.12 -29.18 -3.11
N LEU A 24 -25.15 -28.78 -1.84
CA LEU A 24 -24.96 -27.40 -1.43
C LEU A 24 -23.56 -26.95 -1.87
N THR A 25 -23.53 -25.75 -2.42
CA THR A 25 -22.38 -25.04 -2.97
C THR A 25 -21.20 -25.02 -2.00
N ASN A 26 -20.10 -25.67 -2.38
CA ASN A 26 -18.80 -25.38 -1.81
C ASN A 26 -18.42 -23.97 -2.28
N VAL A 27 -18.79 -22.94 -1.51
CA VAL A 27 -18.09 -21.67 -1.60
C VAL A 27 -16.74 -21.94 -0.96
N GLU A 28 -15.73 -22.18 -1.79
CA GLU A 28 -14.35 -21.98 -1.36
C GLU A 28 -14.33 -20.58 -0.74
N GLU A 29 -14.10 -20.47 0.57
CA GLU A 29 -13.72 -19.19 1.16
C GLU A 29 -12.49 -18.75 0.35
N PRO A 30 -12.53 -17.59 -0.32
CA PRO A 30 -11.30 -17.02 -0.81
C PRO A 30 -10.44 -16.91 0.43
N LEU A 31 -9.32 -17.62 0.45
CA LEU A 31 -8.27 -17.32 1.40
C LEU A 31 -8.09 -15.81 1.29
N ASP A 32 -8.32 -15.10 2.38
CA ASP A 32 -7.91 -13.71 2.50
C ASP A 32 -6.38 -13.72 2.41
N GLU A 33 -5.83 -13.92 1.22
CA GLU A 33 -4.56 -13.36 0.84
C GLU A 33 -4.81 -11.86 0.91
N LYS A 34 -4.62 -11.32 2.13
CA LYS A 34 -4.47 -9.90 2.38
C LYS A 34 -3.60 -9.43 1.23
N PRO A 35 -4.09 -8.58 0.31
CA PRO A 35 -3.24 -8.09 -0.75
C PRO A 35 -2.01 -7.57 -0.03
N ILE A 36 -0.83 -8.05 -0.44
CA ILE A 36 0.41 -7.44 -0.01
C ILE A 36 0.36 -6.05 -0.65
N ASN A 37 -0.34 -5.11 -0.01
CA ASN A 37 -0.16 -3.72 -0.26
C ASN A 37 1.23 -3.45 0.31
N ASN A 38 2.23 -3.56 -0.54
CA ASN A 38 3.45 -2.81 -0.34
C ASN A 38 3.04 -1.33 -0.50
N ASP A 39 2.24 -0.79 0.43
CA ASP A 39 2.02 0.63 0.47
C ASP A 39 3.38 1.22 0.76
N LEU A 40 4.02 1.75 -0.28
CA LEU A 40 5.31 2.41 -0.20
C LEU A 40 5.32 3.37 0.99
N CYS A 41 4.18 4.01 1.30
CA CYS A 41 4.06 4.92 2.43
C CYS A 41 4.17 4.25 3.81
N GLU A 42 3.79 2.98 4.00
CA GLU A 42 3.89 2.30 5.30
C GLU A 42 5.34 1.99 5.70
N THR A 43 6.22 1.80 4.72
CA THR A 43 7.64 1.46 4.96
C THR A 43 8.58 2.66 4.94
N VAL A 44 8.09 3.83 4.53
CA VAL A 44 8.92 5.05 4.44
C VAL A 44 9.25 5.57 5.84
N SER A 45 10.53 5.73 6.10
CA SER A 45 11.04 6.38 7.32
C SER A 45 12.02 7.50 6.99
N TYR A 46 12.17 8.45 7.90
CA TYR A 46 13.14 9.52 7.72
C TYR A 46 14.56 8.96 7.59
N SER A 47 14.95 8.09 8.52
CA SER A 47 16.32 7.60 8.65
C SER A 47 16.74 6.67 7.50
N LEU A 48 15.87 5.75 7.06
CA LEU A 48 16.21 4.74 6.06
C LEU A 48 15.87 5.16 4.63
N THR A 49 14.87 6.02 4.44
CA THR A 49 14.37 6.36 3.09
C THR A 49 14.65 7.81 2.72
N ILE A 50 14.20 8.75 3.54
CA ILE A 50 14.21 10.18 3.15
C ILE A 50 15.60 10.78 3.26
N LYS A 51 16.31 10.53 4.37
CA LYS A 51 17.64 11.10 4.59
C LYS A 51 18.62 10.72 3.47
N PRO A 52 18.72 9.45 3.02
CA PRO A 52 19.56 9.11 1.88
C PRO A 52 19.23 9.88 0.59
N ILE A 53 17.93 10.06 0.28
CA ILE A 53 17.49 10.82 -0.90
C ILE A 53 17.94 12.28 -0.80
N ILE A 54 17.74 12.91 0.36
CA ILE A 54 18.09 14.31 0.61
C ILE A 54 19.62 14.51 0.61
N ASP A 55 20.36 13.59 1.23
CA ASP A 55 21.82 13.63 1.28
C ASP A 55 22.46 13.47 -0.11
N ALA A 56 21.89 12.61 -0.95
CA ALA A 56 22.42 12.37 -2.29
C ALA A 56 22.10 13.52 -3.27
N ASN A 57 20.92 14.12 -3.14
CA ASN A 57 20.37 14.98 -4.21
C ASN A 57 20.20 16.46 -3.84
N CYS A 58 20.26 16.82 -2.55
CA CYS A 58 19.88 18.17 -2.11
C CYS A 58 21.00 18.91 -1.38
N ILE A 59 21.70 18.26 -0.44
CA ILE A 59 22.57 18.96 0.51
C ILE A 59 23.84 19.56 -0.11
N GLN A 60 24.22 19.17 -1.33
CA GLN A 60 25.35 19.79 -2.03
C GLN A 60 25.14 21.32 -2.17
N CYS A 61 23.90 21.75 -2.42
CA CYS A 61 23.53 23.16 -2.49
C CYS A 61 22.74 23.60 -1.26
N HIS A 62 21.81 22.76 -0.80
CA HIS A 62 20.91 23.06 0.32
C HIS A 62 21.47 22.58 1.66
N SER A 63 22.67 23.04 2.00
CA SER A 63 23.27 22.83 3.32
C SER A 63 24.00 24.09 3.78
N THR A 64 24.39 24.10 5.05
CA THR A 64 25.22 25.18 5.62
C THR A 64 26.44 25.51 4.77
N ASN A 65 27.03 24.53 4.09
CA ASN A 65 28.21 24.71 3.23
C ASN A 65 27.86 24.81 1.74
N GLY A 66 26.63 24.47 1.34
CA GLY A 66 26.20 24.48 -0.06
C GLY A 66 25.77 25.86 -0.56
N GLY A 67 25.55 26.82 0.34
CA GLY A 67 25.35 28.23 0.02
C GLY A 67 23.97 28.58 -0.53
N GLN A 68 23.06 27.62 -0.68
CA GLN A 68 21.68 27.88 -1.07
C GLN A 68 20.69 27.60 0.06
N PHE A 69 19.82 28.58 0.34
CA PHE A 69 18.74 28.45 1.31
C PHE A 69 17.48 27.84 0.69
N PRO A 70 16.69 27.07 1.45
CA PRO A 70 16.92 26.68 2.84
C PRO A 70 18.02 25.61 2.99
N ASN A 71 18.62 25.53 4.18
CA ASN A 71 19.46 24.40 4.57
C ASN A 71 18.57 23.20 4.90
N LEU A 72 18.91 22.01 4.39
CA LEU A 72 18.14 20.77 4.52
C LEU A 72 18.95 19.63 5.17
N ASN A 73 20.19 19.91 5.59
CA ASN A 73 21.14 18.91 6.11
C ASN A 73 20.90 18.46 7.56
N SER A 74 19.74 18.76 8.14
CA SER A 74 19.30 18.24 9.44
C SER A 74 17.81 17.90 9.39
N TYR A 75 17.38 16.94 10.22
CA TYR A 75 15.96 16.57 10.33
C TYR A 75 15.08 17.80 10.59
N ALA A 76 15.42 18.60 11.61
CA ALA A 76 14.61 19.74 12.01
C ALA A 76 14.48 20.79 10.90
N ALA A 77 15.56 21.04 10.16
CA ALA A 77 15.53 21.98 9.05
C ALA A 77 14.70 21.44 7.89
N LEU A 78 14.89 20.16 7.51
CA LEU A 78 14.13 19.51 6.46
C LEU A 78 12.64 19.42 6.78
N SER A 79 12.26 18.91 7.95
CA SER A 79 10.86 18.71 8.33
C SER A 79 10.10 20.04 8.41
N SER A 80 10.75 21.12 8.85
CA SER A 80 10.17 22.48 8.83
C SER A 80 9.86 23.02 7.42
N LYS A 81 10.44 22.41 6.37
CA LYS A 81 10.28 22.78 4.96
C LYS A 81 9.67 21.65 4.12
N ALA A 82 9.17 20.58 4.72
CA ALA A 82 8.76 19.36 4.03
C ALA A 82 7.76 19.64 2.88
N ASN A 83 6.73 20.45 3.11
CA ASN A 83 5.75 20.82 2.07
C ASN A 83 6.38 21.61 0.90
N SER A 84 7.31 22.53 1.20
CA SER A 84 8.02 23.29 0.16
C SER A 84 8.93 22.37 -0.66
N VAL A 85 9.68 21.49 0.01
CA VAL A 85 10.52 20.47 -0.66
C VAL A 85 9.66 19.60 -1.57
N LEU A 86 8.52 19.11 -1.08
CA LEU A 86 7.59 18.30 -1.87
C LEU A 86 7.11 19.04 -3.13
N SER A 87 6.73 20.31 -3.01
CA SER A 87 6.31 21.14 -4.14
C SER A 87 7.41 21.29 -5.21
N GLU A 88 8.65 21.54 -4.79
CA GLU A 88 9.78 21.70 -5.72
C GLU A 88 10.15 20.41 -6.45
N VAL A 89 10.13 19.26 -5.76
CA VAL A 89 10.42 17.97 -6.41
C VAL A 89 9.26 17.49 -7.28
N GLN A 90 8.00 17.74 -6.90
CA GLN A 90 6.83 17.41 -7.70
C GLN A 90 6.76 18.23 -9.00
N SER A 91 7.12 19.51 -8.92
CA SER A 91 7.22 20.39 -10.09
C SER A 91 8.48 20.15 -10.93
N ARG A 92 9.35 19.21 -10.51
CA ARG A 92 10.60 18.85 -11.20
C ARG A 92 11.59 20.02 -11.36
N ARG A 93 11.45 21.07 -10.55
CA ARG A 93 12.38 22.22 -10.53
C ARG A 93 13.65 21.94 -9.75
N MET A 94 13.54 21.06 -8.76
CA MET A 94 14.67 20.59 -7.97
C MET A 94 14.81 19.06 -8.09
N PRO A 95 16.04 18.54 -8.11
CA PRO A 95 17.32 19.27 -8.11
C PRO A 95 17.64 19.99 -9.43
N ILE A 96 18.45 21.04 -9.41
CA ILE A 96 18.91 21.70 -10.64
C ILE A 96 19.87 20.78 -11.39
N GLY A 97 19.68 20.61 -12.70
CA GLY A 97 20.55 19.79 -13.55
C GLY A 97 20.28 18.27 -13.44
N GLY A 98 19.24 17.87 -12.73
CA GLY A 98 18.81 16.47 -12.60
C GLY A 98 17.32 16.37 -12.24
N THR A 99 16.86 15.16 -11.94
CA THR A 99 15.52 14.96 -11.39
C THR A 99 15.51 13.71 -10.53
N LEU A 100 14.70 13.74 -9.48
CA LEU A 100 14.41 12.53 -8.72
C LEU A 100 13.58 11.56 -9.56
N THR A 101 13.74 10.28 -9.27
CA THR A 101 12.86 9.22 -9.80
C THR A 101 11.44 9.41 -9.29
N THR A 102 10.47 8.79 -9.97
CA THR A 102 9.08 8.81 -9.54
C THR A 102 8.91 8.20 -8.15
N ASP A 103 9.66 7.14 -7.83
CA ASP A 103 9.58 6.45 -6.54
C ASP A 103 10.17 7.29 -5.40
N GLU A 104 11.25 8.02 -5.64
CA GLU A 104 11.80 8.97 -4.66
C GLU A 104 10.83 10.13 -4.37
N ILE A 105 10.19 10.68 -5.41
CA ILE A 105 9.15 11.71 -5.23
C ILE A 105 7.96 11.14 -4.45
N ALA A 106 7.55 9.90 -4.75
CA ALA A 106 6.49 9.22 -4.03
C ALA A 106 6.85 8.99 -2.55
N ALA A 107 8.09 8.57 -2.25
CA ALA A 107 8.58 8.41 -0.89
C ALA A 107 8.55 9.73 -0.11
N ILE A 108 9.05 10.82 -0.70
CA ILE A 108 8.99 12.16 -0.09
C ILE A 108 7.53 12.56 0.17
N LYS A 109 6.63 12.33 -0.80
CA LYS A 109 5.19 12.61 -0.66
C LYS A 109 4.58 11.83 0.50
N CYS A 110 4.86 10.53 0.59
CA CYS A 110 4.40 9.68 1.68
C CYS A 110 4.86 10.22 3.03
N TRP A 111 6.15 10.49 3.17
CA TRP A 111 6.71 11.00 4.42
C TRP A 111 6.10 12.33 4.85
N VAL A 112 5.94 13.28 3.91
CA VAL A 112 5.28 14.57 4.19
C VAL A 112 3.84 14.36 4.63
N ASN A 113 3.07 13.51 3.93
CA ASN A 113 1.67 13.24 4.25
C ASN A 113 1.50 12.53 5.60
N SER A 114 2.48 11.72 6.02
CA SER A 114 2.54 11.07 7.33
C SER A 114 2.98 12.01 8.46
N GLY A 115 3.18 13.31 8.19
CA GLY A 115 3.54 14.30 9.19
C GLY A 115 5.05 14.55 9.33
N ALA A 116 5.84 14.15 8.34
CA ALA A 116 7.30 14.33 8.30
C ALA A 116 8.01 13.78 9.55
N LEU A 117 7.63 12.57 9.98
CA LEU A 117 8.09 11.93 11.22
C LEU A 117 9.61 11.71 11.26
N ASN A 118 10.19 11.75 12.47
CA ASN A 118 11.59 11.38 12.71
C ASN A 118 11.69 9.90 13.12
N ASN A 119 11.52 8.99 12.16
CA ASN A 119 11.53 7.54 12.38
C ASN A 119 12.63 6.82 11.59
#